data_AF-A0A7I8L3Y3-F1
#
_entry.id   AF-A0A7I8L3Y3-F1
#
_cell.length_a   1.000
_cell.length_b   1.000
_cell.length_c   1.000
_cell.angle_alpha   90.00
_cell.angle_beta   90.00
_cell.angle_gamma   90.00
#
_symmetry.space_group_name_H-M   'P 1'
#
loop_
_entity.id
_entity.type
_entity.pdbx_description
1 polymer ?
#
loop_
_entity_poly.entity_id
_entity_poly.type
_entity_poly.pdbx_seq_one_letter_code
_entity_poly.pdbx_strand_id
1 'polypeptide(L)'
;MGEERVKEEALQILGVFQALPRLVVFDLDYTLWPFYCECRSKREMPRLYPQAKGILHALKDKGIDVAIASRSPTPDIAKTFLDKLGIQSSFVAQEIFSSWTHKTEHFQRIHRRTGVPFKSMLFFDDEDRNIEAVSSMGVTSIYVGNGVNLEAFRLGLRTFAQKSVTPTRSSSN
;
A
#
# COMPACT_ATOMS: atom_id res chain seq x y z
N MET A 1 9.88 -7.76 -20.22
CA MET A 1 9.61 -6.52 -20.99
C MET A 1 8.47 -5.69 -20.41
N GLY A 2 7.32 -6.27 -20.04
CA GLY A 2 6.20 -5.49 -19.46
C GLY A 2 6.51 -4.91 -18.07
N GLU A 3 7.01 -5.73 -17.14
CA GLU A 3 7.31 -5.29 -15.76
C GLU A 3 8.35 -4.17 -15.70
N GLU A 4 9.44 -4.28 -16.46
CA GLU A 4 10.51 -3.26 -16.49
C GLU A 4 9.99 -1.91 -16.98
N ARG A 5 9.15 -1.90 -18.03
CA ARG A 5 8.51 -0.67 -18.51
C ARG A 5 7.61 -0.02 -17.45
N VAL A 6 6.83 -0.84 -16.73
CA VAL A 6 6.00 -0.33 -15.63
C VAL A 6 6.86 0.26 -14.52
N LYS A 7 7.99 -0.38 -14.18
CA LYS A 7 8.93 0.13 -13.19
C LYS A 7 9.54 1.46 -13.62
N GLU A 8 10.01 1.57 -14.86
CA GLU A 8 10.55 2.80 -15.44
C GLU A 8 9.52 3.93 -15.39
N GLU A 9 8.27 3.66 -15.78
CA GLU A 9 7.20 4.65 -15.73
C GLU A 9 6.86 5.05 -14.29
N ALA A 10 6.80 4.10 -13.35
CA ALA A 10 6.60 4.39 -11.93
C ALA A 10 7.74 5.26 -11.36
N LEU A 11 8.99 5.02 -11.75
CA LEU A 11 10.14 5.86 -11.38
C LEU A 11 10.02 7.28 -11.96
N GLN A 12 9.56 7.42 -13.20
CA GLN A 12 9.27 8.73 -13.80
C GLN A 12 8.17 9.46 -13.02
N ILE A 13 7.09 8.76 -12.66
CA ILE A 13 6.01 9.33 -11.83
C ILE A 13 6.57 9.84 -10.50
N LEU A 14 7.37 9.04 -9.81
CA LEU A 14 8.02 9.42 -8.56
C LEU A 14 8.93 10.65 -8.73
N GLY A 15 9.61 10.77 -9.88
CA GLY A 15 10.48 11.90 -10.19
C GLY A 15 9.75 13.23 -10.41
N VAL A 16 8.44 13.22 -10.66
CA VAL A 16 7.64 14.44 -10.87
C VAL A 16 7.30 15.16 -9.57
N PHE A 17 7.20 14.45 -8.44
CA PHE A 17 6.72 15.02 -7.18
C PHE A 17 7.86 15.40 -6.24
N GLN A 18 7.81 16.61 -5.68
CA GLN A 18 8.79 17.09 -4.70
C GLN A 18 8.58 16.50 -3.30
N ALA A 19 7.32 16.25 -2.92
CA ALA A 19 6.96 15.62 -1.67
C ALA A 19 6.56 14.16 -1.93
N LEU A 20 7.30 13.23 -1.33
CA LEU A 20 7.06 11.79 -1.45
C LEU A 20 6.73 11.19 -0.08
N PRO A 21 5.88 10.14 -0.04
CA PRO A 21 5.63 9.41 1.19
C PRO A 21 6.91 8.73 1.67
N ARG A 22 7.04 8.61 3.00
CA ARG A 22 8.13 7.82 3.61
C ARG A 22 7.80 6.33 3.65
N LEU A 23 6.52 6.00 3.61
CA LEU A 23 6.01 4.62 3.64
C LEU A 23 4.79 4.51 2.74
N VAL A 24 4.74 3.49 1.89
CA VAL A 24 3.55 3.11 1.15
C VAL A 24 3.00 1.79 1.70
N VAL A 25 1.74 1.81 2.12
CA VAL A 25 1.04 0.65 2.66
C VAL A 25 0.07 0.12 1.61
N PHE A 26 0.00 -1.20 1.46
CA PHE A 26 -0.93 -1.87 0.55
C PHE A 26 -1.81 -2.85 1.31
N ASP A 27 -3.08 -2.95 0.92
CA ASP A 27 -3.84 -4.19 1.12
C ASP A 27 -3.31 -5.32 0.22
N LEU A 28 -3.82 -6.53 0.43
CA LEU A 28 -3.54 -7.72 -0.36
C LEU A 28 -4.67 -8.04 -1.34
N ASP A 29 -5.79 -8.53 -0.81
CA ASP A 29 -6.93 -9.00 -1.59
C ASP A 29 -7.51 -7.82 -2.38
N TYR A 30 -7.80 -8.03 -3.67
CA TYR A 30 -8.26 -7.02 -4.64
C TYR A 30 -7.42 -5.74 -4.82
N THR A 31 -6.28 -5.64 -4.14
CA THR A 31 -5.32 -4.55 -4.26
C THR A 31 -4.03 -4.97 -4.96
N LEU A 32 -3.33 -5.99 -4.44
CA LEU A 32 -2.13 -6.55 -5.06
C LEU A 32 -2.45 -7.74 -5.96
N TRP A 33 -3.49 -8.52 -5.64
CA TRP A 33 -3.95 -9.64 -6.45
C TRP A 33 -5.49 -9.68 -6.59
N PRO A 34 -6.05 -10.25 -7.68
CA PRO A 34 -7.49 -10.14 -7.99
C PRO A 34 -8.34 -11.25 -7.36
N PHE A 35 -8.17 -11.54 -6.08
CA PHE A 35 -8.92 -12.58 -5.37
C PHE A 35 -8.80 -12.44 -3.85
N TYR A 36 -9.72 -13.07 -3.12
CA TYR A 36 -9.56 -13.33 -1.69
C TYR A 36 -8.63 -14.51 -1.45
N CYS A 37 -7.52 -14.30 -0.74
CA CYS A 37 -6.56 -15.35 -0.44
C CYS A 37 -7.12 -16.44 0.50
N GLU A 38 -8.13 -16.13 1.32
CA GLU A 38 -8.80 -17.10 2.19
C GLU A 38 -9.54 -18.21 1.41
N CYS A 39 -9.97 -17.92 0.18
CA CYS A 39 -10.65 -18.87 -0.70
C CYS A 39 -9.67 -19.73 -1.51
N ARG A 40 -8.37 -19.72 -1.19
CA ARG A 40 -7.31 -20.32 -1.99
C ARG A 40 -6.52 -21.37 -1.21
N SER A 41 -5.79 -22.20 -1.94
CA SER A 41 -4.84 -23.15 -1.38
C SER A 41 -3.41 -22.64 -1.44
N LYS A 42 -2.62 -22.95 -0.40
CA LYS A 42 -1.15 -22.76 -0.41
C LYS A 42 -0.44 -23.44 -1.58
N ARG A 43 -1.07 -24.41 -2.25
CA ARG A 43 -0.50 -25.10 -3.42
C ARG A 43 -0.57 -24.26 -4.70
N GLU A 44 -1.53 -23.34 -4.79
CA GLU A 44 -1.74 -22.50 -5.96
C GLU A 44 -0.57 -21.53 -6.18
N MET A 45 -0.31 -21.20 -7.44
CA MET A 45 0.61 -20.12 -7.82
C MET A 45 -0.20 -18.83 -7.96
N PRO A 46 -0.10 -17.88 -7.02
CA PRO A 46 -0.83 -16.62 -7.11
C PRO A 46 -0.30 -15.77 -8.28
N ARG A 47 -1.11 -14.78 -8.68
CA ARG A 47 -0.70 -13.75 -9.64
C ARG A 47 -1.04 -12.37 -9.10
N LEU A 48 -0.17 -11.41 -9.37
CA LEU A 48 -0.40 -10.00 -9.06
C LEU A 48 -1.23 -9.34 -10.16
N TYR A 49 -1.79 -8.18 -9.86
CA TYR A 49 -2.19 -7.24 -10.89
C TYR A 49 -1.00 -6.87 -11.78
N PRO A 50 -1.19 -6.68 -13.11
CA PRO A 50 -0.08 -6.59 -14.07
C PRO A 50 0.97 -5.51 -13.74
N GLN A 51 0.55 -4.42 -13.11
CA GLN A 51 1.42 -3.28 -12.82
C GLN A 51 1.94 -3.25 -11.37
N ALA A 52 1.40 -4.08 -10.47
CA ALA A 52 1.73 -4.02 -9.04
C ALA A 52 3.21 -4.29 -8.76
N LYS A 53 3.79 -5.31 -9.42
CA LYS A 53 5.20 -5.68 -9.20
C LYS A 53 6.18 -4.58 -9.64
N GLY A 54 5.94 -3.97 -10.80
CA GLY A 54 6.74 -2.84 -11.29
C GLY A 54 6.68 -1.63 -10.36
N ILE A 55 5.51 -1.32 -9.82
CA ILE A 55 5.32 -0.23 -8.83
C ILE A 55 6.10 -0.53 -7.53
N LEU A 56 5.99 -1.77 -7.00
CA LEU A 56 6.72 -2.17 -5.80
C LEU A 56 8.25 -2.07 -5.99
N HIS A 57 8.76 -2.49 -7.15
CA HIS A 57 10.19 -2.36 -7.46
C HIS A 57 10.61 -0.89 -7.59
N ALA A 58 9.82 -0.04 -8.23
CA ALA A 58 10.12 1.39 -8.34
C ALA A 58 10.17 2.09 -6.98
N LEU A 59 9.26 1.75 -6.06
CA LEU A 59 9.29 2.25 -4.68
C LEU A 59 10.58 1.83 -3.96
N LYS A 60 10.95 0.56 -4.09
CA LYS A 60 12.19 0.03 -3.50
C LYS A 60 13.44 0.70 -4.07
N ASP A 61 13.53 0.84 -5.39
CA ASP A 61 14.66 1.50 -6.06
C ASP A 61 14.77 2.98 -5.67
N LYS A 62 13.63 3.64 -5.37
CA LYS A 62 13.59 5.01 -4.86
C LYS A 62 13.93 5.12 -3.37
N GLY A 63 14.06 3.99 -2.66
CA GLY A 63 14.29 3.97 -1.21
C GLY A 63 13.06 4.33 -0.38
N ILE A 64 11.85 4.12 -0.93
CA ILE A 64 10.59 4.29 -0.19
C ILE A 64 10.19 2.95 0.40
N ASP A 65 10.03 2.91 1.72
CA ASP A 65 9.61 1.70 2.42
C ASP A 65 8.19 1.30 2.00
N VAL A 66 7.94 -0.01 1.99
CA VAL A 66 6.60 -0.56 1.74
C VAL A 66 6.15 -1.49 2.85
N ALA A 67 4.86 -1.51 3.15
CA ALA A 67 4.25 -2.37 4.17
C ALA A 67 2.91 -2.96 3.71
N ILE A 68 2.46 -4.00 4.42
CA ILE A 68 1.16 -4.64 4.20
C ILE A 68 0.25 -4.39 5.40
N ALA A 69 -1.00 -4.04 5.12
CA ALA A 69 -2.11 -4.04 6.07
C ALA A 69 -3.28 -4.82 5.47
N SER A 70 -3.48 -6.07 5.90
CA SER A 70 -4.56 -6.94 5.39
C SER A 70 -5.39 -7.54 6.51
N ARG A 71 -6.70 -7.60 6.27
CA ARG A 71 -7.69 -8.17 7.19
C ARG A 71 -7.96 -9.66 6.99
N SER A 72 -7.22 -10.32 6.09
CA SER A 72 -7.38 -11.74 5.82
C SER A 72 -7.24 -12.58 7.10
N PRO A 73 -8.16 -13.54 7.34
CA PRO A 73 -8.05 -14.49 8.45
C PRO A 73 -7.00 -15.58 8.21
N THR A 74 -6.37 -15.62 7.02
CA THR A 74 -5.44 -16.67 6.60
C THR A 74 -4.02 -16.11 6.39
N PRO A 75 -3.35 -15.62 7.45
CA PRO A 75 -2.03 -15.00 7.32
C PRO A 75 -0.96 -15.96 6.80
N ASP A 76 -1.13 -17.26 7.03
CA ASP A 76 -0.25 -18.31 6.55
C ASP A 76 -0.35 -18.50 5.03
N ILE A 77 -1.55 -18.40 4.46
CA ILE A 77 -1.76 -18.45 3.00
C ILE A 77 -1.20 -17.18 2.34
N ALA A 78 -1.56 -16.02 2.89
CA ALA A 78 -1.08 -14.73 2.40
C ALA A 78 0.46 -14.66 2.37
N LYS A 79 1.14 -15.07 3.46
CA LYS A 79 2.61 -15.12 3.50
C LYS A 79 3.20 -16.09 2.49
N THR A 80 2.60 -17.27 2.32
CA THR A 80 3.03 -18.25 1.30
C THR A 80 2.94 -17.63 -0.11
N PHE A 81 1.92 -16.82 -0.39
CA PHE A 81 1.76 -16.17 -1.67
C PHE A 81 2.80 -15.06 -1.89
N LEU A 82 3.06 -14.23 -0.88
CA LEU A 82 4.12 -13.21 -0.95
C LEU A 82 5.50 -13.82 -1.23
N ASP A 83 5.79 -14.97 -0.63
CA ASP A 83 7.02 -15.74 -0.87
C ASP A 83 7.11 -16.25 -2.32
N LYS A 84 6.06 -16.95 -2.79
CA LYS A 84 5.99 -17.47 -4.17
C LYS A 84 6.11 -16.39 -5.24
N LEU A 85 5.59 -15.19 -4.96
CA LEU A 85 5.68 -14.03 -5.86
C LEU A 85 7.06 -13.35 -5.83
N GLY A 86 7.91 -13.71 -4.88
CA GLY A 86 9.24 -13.13 -4.68
C GLY A 86 9.21 -11.69 -4.18
N ILE A 87 8.14 -11.27 -3.49
CA ILE A 87 7.97 -9.89 -3.00
C ILE A 87 8.00 -9.78 -1.49
N GLN A 88 8.02 -10.90 -0.76
CA GLN A 88 7.98 -10.91 0.72
C GLN A 88 9.06 -10.04 1.36
N SER A 89 10.29 -10.07 0.84
CA SER A 89 11.43 -9.31 1.37
C SER A 89 11.36 -7.79 1.11
N SER A 90 10.41 -7.33 0.28
CA SER A 90 10.25 -5.90 0.00
C SER A 90 9.55 -5.17 1.15
N PHE A 91 8.81 -5.88 2.00
CA PHE A 91 7.96 -5.27 3.02
C PHE A 91 8.67 -5.14 4.38
N VAL A 92 8.80 -3.90 4.87
CA VAL A 92 9.40 -3.61 6.19
C VAL A 92 8.48 -4.00 7.35
N ALA A 93 7.17 -4.06 7.11
CA ALA A 93 6.14 -4.50 8.03
C ALA A 93 5.03 -5.27 7.30
N GLN A 94 4.49 -6.32 7.94
CA GLN A 94 3.42 -7.14 7.39
C GLN A 94 2.38 -7.43 8.48
N GLU A 95 1.36 -6.57 8.55
CA GLU A 95 0.23 -6.74 9.46
C GLU A 95 -0.89 -7.46 8.71
N ILE A 96 -1.02 -8.77 8.94
CA ILE A 96 -2.02 -9.63 8.30
C ILE A 96 -2.77 -10.37 9.40
N PHE A 97 -3.97 -9.90 9.71
CA PHE A 97 -4.85 -10.50 10.72
C PHE A 97 -6.26 -9.90 10.62
N SER A 98 -7.27 -10.66 11.00
CA SER A 98 -8.65 -10.14 11.07
C SER A 98 -8.80 -9.13 12.20
N SER A 99 -9.47 -8.02 11.91
CA SER A 99 -9.86 -7.01 12.91
C SER A 99 -11.24 -6.45 12.61
N TRP A 100 -11.87 -5.90 13.65
CA TRP A 100 -13.15 -5.19 13.57
C TRP A 100 -12.98 -3.69 13.36
N THR A 101 -11.73 -3.21 13.27
CA THR A 101 -11.42 -1.78 13.36
C THR A 101 -11.06 -1.15 12.01
N HIS A 102 -11.44 -1.78 10.89
CA HIS A 102 -11.22 -1.27 9.53
C HIS A 102 -9.76 -0.79 9.31
N LYS A 103 -8.80 -1.64 9.68
CA LYS A 103 -7.33 -1.44 9.58
C LYS A 103 -6.69 -0.37 10.46
N THR A 104 -7.44 0.30 11.33
CA THR A 104 -6.82 1.24 12.28
C THR A 104 -5.80 0.56 13.21
N GLU A 105 -6.07 -0.68 13.63
CA GLU A 105 -5.14 -1.45 14.49
C GLU A 105 -3.87 -1.83 13.71
N HIS A 106 -4.02 -2.25 12.45
CA HIS A 106 -2.90 -2.55 11.54
C HIS A 106 -1.98 -1.33 11.40
N PHE A 107 -2.56 -0.16 11.15
CA PHE A 107 -1.79 1.08 11.01
C PHE A 107 -1.10 1.49 12.31
N GLN A 108 -1.72 1.29 13.47
CA GLN A 108 -1.05 1.53 14.76
C GLN A 108 0.17 0.62 14.95
N ARG A 109 0.08 -0.66 14.57
CA ARG A 109 1.22 -1.60 14.64
C ARG A 109 2.31 -1.25 13.64
N ILE A 110 1.97 -0.91 12.40
CA ILE A 110 2.91 -0.43 11.38
C ILE A 110 3.63 0.83 11.86
N HIS A 111 2.88 1.81 12.39
CA HIS A 111 3.45 3.04 12.94
C HIS A 111 4.44 2.74 14.07
N ARG A 112 4.06 1.89 15.03
CA ARG A 112 4.94 1.48 16.13
C ARG A 112 6.23 0.80 15.64
N ARG A 113 6.12 -0.05 14.62
CA ARG A 113 7.26 -0.80 14.07
C ARG A 113 8.21 0.05 13.23
N THR A 114 7.68 0.99 12.45
CA THR A 114 8.45 1.78 11.48
C THR A 114 8.84 3.16 12.00
N GLY A 115 8.14 3.70 13.00
CA GLY A 115 8.28 5.07 13.46
C GLY A 115 7.81 6.14 12.47
N VAL A 116 7.23 5.74 11.32
CA VAL A 116 6.78 6.69 10.29
C VAL A 116 5.48 7.36 10.75
N PRO A 117 5.35 8.70 10.75
CA PRO A 117 4.10 9.37 11.08
C PRO A 117 3.00 9.08 10.07
N PHE A 118 1.72 8.99 10.50
CA PHE A 118 0.58 8.73 9.60
C PHE A 118 0.50 9.71 8.43
N LYS A 119 0.74 11.01 8.67
CA LYS A 119 0.79 12.04 7.62
C LYS A 119 1.88 11.83 6.56
N SER A 120 2.84 10.95 6.82
CA SER A 120 3.93 10.60 5.91
C SER A 120 3.69 9.24 5.22
N MET A 121 2.50 8.67 5.37
CA MET A 121 2.09 7.41 4.75
C MET A 121 1.13 7.64 3.58
N LEU A 122 1.26 6.79 2.56
CA LEU A 122 0.31 6.62 1.47
C LEU A 122 -0.27 5.21 1.52
N PHE A 123 -1.57 5.04 1.32
CA PHE A 123 -2.27 3.78 1.47
C PHE A 123 -3.16 3.48 0.26
N PHE A 124 -3.16 2.22 -0.19
CA PHE A 124 -4.02 1.70 -1.24
C PHE A 124 -4.84 0.51 -0.72
N ASP A 125 -6.16 0.57 -0.94
CA ASP A 125 -7.15 -0.44 -0.49
C ASP A 125 -8.37 -0.41 -1.42
N ASP A 126 -9.04 -1.55 -1.59
CA ASP A 126 -10.26 -1.67 -2.41
C ASP A 126 -11.56 -1.54 -1.61
N GLU A 127 -11.51 -1.39 -0.28
CA GLU A 127 -12.68 -1.27 0.58
C GLU A 127 -12.80 0.15 1.18
N ASP A 128 -13.86 0.87 0.80
CA ASP A 128 -14.13 2.25 1.19
C ASP A 128 -14.09 2.46 2.71
N ARG A 129 -14.61 1.50 3.50
CA ARG A 129 -14.59 1.62 4.97
C ARG A 129 -13.18 1.63 5.55
N ASN A 130 -12.24 0.91 4.94
CA ASN A 130 -10.84 0.97 5.34
C ASN A 130 -10.23 2.32 4.95
N ILE A 131 -10.56 2.83 3.74
CA ILE A 131 -10.10 4.13 3.26
C ILE A 131 -10.56 5.26 4.19
N GLU A 132 -11.83 5.30 4.58
CA GLU A 132 -12.39 6.31 5.48
C GLU A 132 -11.74 6.25 6.88
N ALA A 133 -11.66 5.06 7.46
CA ALA A 133 -11.11 4.86 8.79
C ALA A 133 -9.62 5.24 8.86
N VAL A 134 -8.82 4.82 7.89
CA VAL A 134 -7.38 5.10 7.85
C VAL A 134 -7.10 6.56 7.46
N SER A 135 -7.91 7.16 6.60
CA SER A 135 -7.82 8.60 6.29
C SER A 135 -8.05 9.47 7.52
N SER A 136 -8.95 9.06 8.41
CA SER A 136 -9.22 9.75 9.68
C SER A 136 -8.02 9.74 10.63
N MET A 137 -7.05 8.85 10.43
CA MET A 137 -5.78 8.83 11.16
C MET A 137 -4.74 9.81 10.59
N GLY A 138 -5.05 10.49 9.48
CA GLY A 138 -4.17 11.44 8.79
C GLY A 138 -3.34 10.82 7.66
N VAL A 139 -3.55 9.54 7.33
CA VAL A 139 -2.92 8.88 6.18
C VAL A 139 -3.54 9.38 4.88
N THR A 140 -2.74 9.47 3.81
CA THR A 140 -3.31 9.64 2.47
C THR A 140 -3.77 8.30 1.95
N SER A 141 -5.07 8.08 1.83
CA SER A 141 -5.64 6.79 1.41
C SER A 141 -6.31 6.91 0.04
N ILE A 142 -6.11 5.91 -0.82
CA ILE A 142 -6.59 5.89 -2.20
C ILE A 142 -7.36 4.58 -2.43
N TYR A 143 -8.62 4.72 -2.79
CA TYR A 143 -9.47 3.61 -3.20
C TYR A 143 -8.99 3.01 -4.55
N VAL A 144 -8.90 1.69 -4.63
CA VAL A 144 -8.47 0.94 -5.83
C VAL A 144 -9.41 -0.22 -6.17
N GLY A 145 -10.58 0.07 -6.74
CA GLY A 145 -11.60 -0.96 -7.05
C GLY A 145 -11.21 -2.04 -8.07
N ASN A 146 -10.06 -1.96 -8.73
CA ASN A 146 -9.55 -3.01 -9.61
C ASN A 146 -8.03 -3.17 -9.50
N GLY A 147 -7.53 -3.16 -8.27
CA GLY A 147 -6.11 -3.30 -7.98
C GLY A 147 -5.28 -2.06 -8.25
N VAL A 148 -4.06 -2.08 -7.72
CA VAL A 148 -3.10 -1.00 -7.92
C VAL A 148 -2.58 -0.99 -9.36
N ASN A 149 -2.57 0.21 -9.95
CA ASN A 149 -2.05 0.50 -11.27
C ASN A 149 -1.34 1.87 -11.27
N LEU A 150 -0.68 2.23 -12.36
CA LEU A 150 0.11 3.47 -12.49
C LEU A 150 -0.77 4.73 -12.38
N GLU A 151 -2.04 4.66 -12.79
CA GLU A 151 -2.97 5.79 -12.65
C GLU A 151 -3.31 6.03 -11.18
N ALA A 152 -3.69 4.99 -10.45
CA ALA A 152 -3.94 5.03 -9.01
C ALA A 152 -2.68 5.47 -8.25
N PHE A 153 -1.51 4.95 -8.64
CA PHE A 153 -0.23 5.34 -8.05
C PHE A 153 0.08 6.83 -8.24
N ARG A 154 -0.09 7.34 -9.47
CA ARG A 154 0.06 8.77 -9.78
C ARG A 154 -0.94 9.63 -9.02
N LEU A 155 -2.20 9.20 -8.93
CA LEU A 155 -3.24 9.87 -8.15
C LEU A 155 -2.84 9.93 -6.67
N GLY A 156 -2.38 8.82 -6.10
CA GLY A 156 -1.95 8.75 -4.72
C GLY A 156 -0.81 9.69 -4.38
N LEU A 157 0.23 9.71 -5.21
CA LEU A 157 1.35 10.63 -5.03
C LEU A 157 0.94 12.10 -5.19
N ARG A 158 0.05 12.41 -6.14
CA ARG A 158 -0.49 13.77 -6.31
C ARG A 158 -1.26 14.22 -5.08
N THR A 159 -2.19 13.39 -4.59
CA THR A 159 -3.00 13.68 -3.40
C THR A 159 -2.11 13.85 -2.16
N PHE A 160 -1.11 12.99 -2.00
CA PHE A 160 -0.14 13.08 -0.91
C PHE A 160 0.65 14.40 -0.97
N ALA A 161 1.16 14.76 -2.14
CA ALA A 161 1.92 15.99 -2.33
C ALA A 161 1.07 17.24 -2.05
N GLN A 162 -0.20 17.26 -2.51
CA GLN A 162 -1.12 18.37 -2.23
C GLN A 162 -1.38 18.56 -0.73
N LYS A 163 -1.60 17.46 0.02
CA LYS A 163 -1.77 17.51 1.48
C LYS A 163 -0.50 17.94 2.22
N SER A 164 0.68 17.73 1.63
CA SER A 164 1.96 18.10 2.22
C SER A 164 2.27 19.59 2.11
N VAL A 165 1.62 20.31 1.18
CA VAL A 165 1.82 21.75 0.94
C VAL A 165 0.90 22.60 1.83
N THR A 166 -0.25 22.08 2.26
CA THR A 166 -1.19 22.84 3.11
C THR A 166 -0.65 22.96 4.53
N PRO A 167 -0.30 24.17 5.03
CA PRO A 167 0.04 24.34 6.43
C PRO A 167 -1.22 24.11 7.25
N THR A 168 -1.13 23.25 8.27
CA THR A 168 -2.16 23.20 9.32
C THR A 168 -2.32 24.60 9.90
N ARG A 169 -3.42 25.28 9.56
CA ARG A 169 -3.88 26.41 10.37
C ARG A 169 -4.21 25.85 11.74
N SER A 170 -3.31 26.06 12.69
CA SER A 170 -3.56 25.85 14.10
C SER A 170 -4.70 26.80 14.50
N SER A 171 -5.91 26.26 14.61
CA SER A 171 -7.00 26.94 15.29
C SER A 171 -6.71 26.86 16.79
N SER A 172 -5.99 27.86 17.29
CA SER A 172 -6.04 28.23 18.70
C SER A 172 -7.33 29.02 18.91
N ASN A 173 -8.25 28.49 19.70
CA ASN A 173 -9.18 29.22 20.56
C ASN A 173 -9.79 28.26 21.57
#